data_AF-A0A952DR32-F1
#
_entry.id   AF-A0A952DR32-F1
#
_cell.length_a   1.000
_cell.length_b   1.000
_cell.length_c   1.000
_cell.angle_alpha   90.00
_cell.angle_beta   90.00
_cell.angle_gamma   90.00
#
_symmetry.space_group_name_H-M   'P 1'
#
loop_
_entity.id
_entity.type
_entity.pdbx_description
1 polymer ?
#
loop_
_entity_poly.entity_id
_entity_poly.type
_entity_poly.pdbx_seq_one_letter_code
_entity_poly.pdbx_strand_id
1 'polypeptide(L)'
;MNDGLLSETIEAIRKFAPEGIAEIPIERAVVGLFFTGVKLATGHVGACATPVKTIPEAVCCPSSAHAMPFPGKMRGRPAIGFLDDVHHENGIRRAVAVAAMNALAAYCWDCRPHPDVDLESGIDAFDAANIRPGQFVVVVGAFVPFLRALKQRGQRFVVLEQDPATLKADEMPFYRHASQTAEIVPQADVILVTGTTLLNDTLDDILAMARPDACKVVVGPTVGLVPDAYLRRGCDILGSIQVTHPNEFLDILAEGGSGYHFFGKSAQKVVLRARRHDGMRVPVAAVV
;
A
#
# COMPACT_ATOMS: atom_id res chain seq x y z
N MET A 1 10.69 1.88 -21.04
CA MET A 1 9.81 2.42 -19.98
C MET A 1 9.48 1.23 -19.10
N ASN A 2 9.74 1.32 -17.79
CA ASN A 2 9.37 0.23 -16.87
C ASN A 2 7.85 0.24 -16.75
N ASP A 3 7.17 -0.74 -17.36
CA ASP A 3 5.72 -0.97 -17.34
C ASP A 3 5.20 -1.45 -15.96
N GLY A 4 5.82 -0.95 -14.88
CA GLY A 4 5.48 -1.31 -13.51
C GLY A 4 4.36 -0.45 -12.93
N LEU A 5 3.63 -0.99 -11.96
CA LEU A 5 2.47 -0.33 -11.33
C LEU A 5 2.75 1.08 -10.82
N LEU A 6 3.94 1.33 -10.24
CA LEU A 6 4.33 2.67 -9.80
C LEU A 6 4.45 3.67 -10.95
N SER A 7 5.05 3.28 -12.08
CA SER A 7 5.19 4.12 -13.26
C SER A 7 3.82 4.49 -13.83
N GLU A 8 2.95 3.49 -13.97
CA GLU A 8 1.58 3.66 -14.43
C GLU A 8 0.74 4.55 -13.49
N THR A 9 0.98 4.46 -12.18
CA THR A 9 0.33 5.32 -11.18
C THR A 9 0.79 6.78 -11.33
N ILE A 10 2.08 7.01 -11.58
CA ILE A 10 2.62 8.35 -11.83
C ILE A 10 2.05 8.93 -13.12
N GLU A 11 1.92 8.12 -14.17
CA GLU A 11 1.27 8.54 -15.42
C GLU A 11 -0.18 8.94 -15.20
N ALA A 12 -0.93 8.17 -14.41
CA ALA A 12 -2.30 8.52 -14.03
C ALA A 12 -2.34 9.84 -13.24
N ILE A 13 -1.47 10.03 -12.24
CA ILE A 13 -1.37 11.29 -11.49
C ILE A 13 -1.05 12.46 -12.42
N ARG A 14 -0.12 12.30 -13.36
CA ARG A 14 0.26 13.34 -14.33
C ARG A 14 -0.86 13.64 -15.34
N LYS A 15 -1.64 12.63 -15.73
CA LYS A 15 -2.75 12.77 -16.67
C LYS A 15 -4.00 13.39 -16.04
N PHE A 16 -4.30 13.01 -14.81
CA PHE A 16 -5.46 13.50 -14.05
C PHE A 16 -5.13 14.70 -13.17
N ALA A 17 -3.88 15.17 -13.23
CA ALA A 17 -3.38 16.38 -12.65
C ALA A 17 -4.36 17.55 -12.84
N PRO A 18 -5.02 18.05 -11.80
CA PRO A 18 -5.68 19.35 -11.88
C PRO A 18 -4.64 20.45 -12.13
N GLU A 19 -5.10 21.60 -12.61
CA GLU A 19 -4.22 22.76 -12.82
C GLU A 19 -3.40 23.05 -11.55
N GLY A 20 -2.09 23.25 -11.71
CA GLY A 20 -1.18 23.57 -10.61
C GLY A 20 -0.55 22.39 -9.86
N ILE A 21 -0.86 21.11 -10.19
CA ILE A 21 -0.24 19.95 -9.47
C ILE A 21 1.29 20.01 -9.48
N ALA A 22 1.88 20.51 -10.58
CA ALA A 22 3.32 20.58 -10.79
C ALA A 22 4.00 21.57 -9.85
N GLU A 23 3.25 22.50 -9.25
CA GLU A 23 3.75 23.54 -8.36
C GLU A 23 3.50 23.22 -6.89
N ILE A 24 2.66 22.21 -6.57
CA ILE A 24 2.28 21.90 -5.19
C ILE A 24 3.54 21.54 -4.38
N PRO A 25 3.90 22.35 -3.37
CA PRO A 25 5.09 22.10 -2.60
C PRO A 25 4.82 21.11 -1.46
N ILE A 26 5.88 20.39 -1.07
CA ILE A 26 5.91 19.66 0.20
C ILE A 26 5.92 20.69 1.35
N GLU A 27 4.95 20.59 2.25
CA GLU A 27 4.91 21.40 3.48
C GLU A 27 5.78 20.76 4.57
N ARG A 28 5.67 19.44 4.73
CA ARG A 28 6.38 18.67 5.76
C ARG A 28 6.58 17.23 5.30
N ALA A 29 7.73 16.65 5.61
CA ALA A 29 8.01 15.23 5.43
C ALA A 29 8.62 14.67 6.70
N VAL A 30 8.24 13.43 7.05
CA VAL A 30 8.73 12.70 8.22
C VAL A 30 9.11 11.31 7.78
N VAL A 31 10.37 10.93 8.04
CA VAL A 31 10.82 9.53 7.92
C VAL A 31 10.75 8.92 9.32
N GLY A 32 9.61 8.33 9.64
CA GLY A 32 9.39 7.62 10.91
C GLY A 32 9.90 6.18 10.85
N LEU A 33 9.97 5.52 12.01
CA LEU A 33 10.48 4.15 12.12
C LEU A 33 9.67 3.15 11.30
N PHE A 34 8.33 3.21 11.37
CA PHE A 34 7.46 2.26 10.67
C PHE A 34 6.90 2.81 9.37
N PHE A 35 6.66 4.13 9.32
CA PHE A 35 6.08 4.80 8.16
C PHE A 35 6.78 6.12 7.88
N THR A 36 6.90 6.42 6.59
CA THR A 36 7.28 7.70 6.04
C THR A 36 6.02 8.44 5.61
N GLY A 37 5.90 9.71 5.97
CA GLY A 37 4.75 10.56 5.67
C GLY A 37 5.19 11.83 4.96
N VAL A 38 4.44 12.26 3.95
CA VAL A 38 4.64 13.50 3.21
C VAL A 38 3.33 14.27 3.18
N LYS A 39 3.35 15.50 3.69
CA LYS A 39 2.25 16.47 3.65
C LYS A 39 2.52 17.52 2.59
N LEU A 40 1.55 17.73 1.70
CA LEU A 40 1.52 18.79 0.71
C LEU A 40 0.98 20.08 1.33
N ALA A 41 1.30 21.24 0.75
CA ALA A 41 0.73 22.52 1.17
C ALA A 41 -0.80 22.62 0.99
N THR A 42 -1.39 21.72 0.19
CA THR A 42 -2.84 21.54 0.09
C THR A 42 -3.46 20.82 1.29
N GLY A 43 -2.65 20.41 2.28
CA GLY A 43 -3.08 19.67 3.47
C GLY A 43 -3.12 18.15 3.29
N HIS A 44 -3.08 17.65 2.05
CA HIS A 44 -3.10 16.21 1.74
C HIS A 44 -1.84 15.52 2.25
N VAL A 45 -2.00 14.32 2.78
CA VAL A 45 -0.90 13.51 3.30
C VAL A 45 -0.89 12.15 2.64
N GLY A 46 0.28 11.74 2.17
CA GLY A 46 0.55 10.37 1.75
C GLY A 46 1.47 9.69 2.73
N ALA A 47 1.32 8.37 2.84
CA ALA A 47 2.15 7.53 3.69
C ALA A 47 2.77 6.40 2.88
N CYS A 48 3.86 5.86 3.38
CA CYS A 48 4.54 4.69 2.86
C CYS A 48 5.17 3.94 4.03
N ALA A 49 5.19 2.61 4.00
CA ALA A 49 6.00 1.87 4.97
C ALA A 49 7.47 2.29 4.84
N THR A 50 8.15 2.49 5.97
CA THR A 50 9.60 2.75 5.97
C THR A 50 10.33 1.42 5.84
N PRO A 51 11.16 1.21 4.80
CA PRO A 51 11.91 -0.02 4.62
C PRO A 51 13.14 -0.03 5.54
N VAL A 52 12.93 -0.17 6.85
CA VAL A 52 14.00 -0.10 7.86
C VAL A 52 15.13 -1.11 7.62
N LYS A 53 14.82 -2.26 7.02
CA LYS A 53 15.79 -3.32 6.71
C LYS A 53 16.73 -2.96 5.55
N THR A 54 16.39 -1.94 4.75
CA THR A 54 17.24 -1.47 3.64
C THR A 54 18.10 -0.27 4.04
N ILE A 55 17.96 0.23 5.27
CA ILE A 55 18.83 1.30 5.78
C ILE A 55 20.22 0.67 5.95
N PRO A 56 21.25 1.15 5.23
CA PRO A 56 22.62 0.70 5.47
C PRO A 56 22.93 0.88 6.96
N GLU A 57 23.78 0.04 7.55
CA GLU A 57 24.21 0.21 8.95
C GLU A 57 24.47 1.70 9.23
N ALA A 58 23.99 2.21 10.36
CA ALA A 58 24.09 3.62 10.73
C ALA A 58 25.55 3.99 11.07
N VAL A 59 26.43 3.91 10.07
CA VAL A 59 27.84 4.27 10.17
C VAL A 59 28.01 5.77 9.98
N CYS A 60 28.87 6.36 10.79
CA CYS A 60 29.25 7.79 10.82
C CYS A 60 30.04 8.25 9.57
N CYS A 61 29.93 7.51 8.46
CA CYS A 61 30.71 7.72 7.24
C CYS A 61 29.88 8.41 6.15
N PRO A 62 30.52 9.04 5.14
CA PRO A 62 29.84 9.85 4.12
C PRO A 62 28.77 9.09 3.32
N SER A 63 28.88 7.77 3.20
CA SER A 63 27.93 6.91 2.49
C SER A 63 26.50 6.98 3.06
N SER A 64 26.36 7.05 4.39
CA SER A 64 25.05 7.15 5.07
C SER A 64 24.41 8.53 4.90
N ALA A 65 25.23 9.58 4.81
CA ALA A 65 24.76 10.93 4.52
C ALA A 65 24.28 11.09 3.07
N HIS A 66 24.95 10.44 2.10
CA HIS A 66 24.50 10.39 0.71
C HIS A 66 23.21 9.58 0.52
N ALA A 67 23.01 8.54 1.36
CA ALA A 67 21.81 7.72 1.37
C ALA A 67 20.55 8.50 1.81
N MET A 68 20.72 9.61 2.55
CA MET A 68 19.63 10.50 2.99
C MET A 68 19.80 11.88 2.32
N PRO A 69 19.43 12.07 1.05
CA PRO A 69 19.80 13.29 0.30
C PRO A 69 18.96 14.53 0.65
N PHE A 70 17.93 14.34 1.47
CA PHE A 70 16.85 15.29 1.70
C PHE A 70 16.79 16.06 3.05
N PRO A 71 17.59 15.77 4.10
CA PRO A 71 17.47 16.48 5.38
C PRO A 71 17.51 18.01 5.21
N GLY A 72 16.45 18.68 5.67
CA GLY A 72 16.29 20.13 5.58
C GLY A 72 16.00 20.69 4.18
N LYS A 73 15.92 19.86 3.14
CA LYS A 73 15.80 20.30 1.73
C LYS A 73 14.47 19.95 1.06
N MET A 74 13.54 19.27 1.74
CA MET A 74 12.26 18.86 1.13
C MET A 74 11.21 19.97 1.14
N ARG A 75 11.12 20.71 2.24
CA ARG A 75 10.08 21.73 2.42
C ARG A 75 10.18 22.79 1.33
N GLY A 76 9.04 23.14 0.73
CA GLY A 76 8.92 24.12 -0.34
C GLY A 76 9.25 23.60 -1.74
N ARG A 77 9.83 22.40 -1.88
CA ARG A 77 10.06 21.80 -3.20
C ARG A 77 8.76 21.20 -3.77
N PRO A 78 8.53 21.31 -5.09
CA PRO A 78 7.38 20.65 -5.73
C PRO A 78 7.39 19.15 -5.50
N ALA A 79 6.26 18.60 -5.06
CA ALA A 79 6.12 17.17 -4.77
C ALA A 79 6.30 16.30 -6.01
N ILE A 80 5.93 16.79 -7.20
CA ILE A 80 6.10 16.07 -8.46
C ILE A 80 7.58 15.70 -8.74
N GLY A 81 8.53 16.54 -8.29
CA GLY A 81 9.96 16.30 -8.47
C GLY A 81 10.53 15.18 -7.60
N PHE A 82 9.74 14.64 -6.66
CA PHE A 82 10.11 13.45 -5.88
C PHE A 82 9.70 12.16 -6.58
N LEU A 83 8.82 12.22 -7.59
CA LEU A 83 8.34 11.03 -8.29
C LEU A 83 9.44 10.36 -9.14
N ASP A 84 10.51 11.08 -9.48
CA ASP A 84 11.64 10.51 -10.20
C ASP A 84 12.40 9.45 -9.35
N ASP A 85 12.19 9.45 -8.03
CA ASP A 85 12.83 8.54 -7.09
C ASP A 85 11.97 7.30 -6.72
N VAL A 86 10.79 7.08 -7.32
CA VAL A 86 9.92 5.93 -6.93
C VAL A 86 10.55 4.55 -7.22
N HIS A 87 11.58 4.50 -8.06
CA HIS A 87 12.35 3.30 -8.41
C HIS A 87 13.80 3.40 -7.92
N HIS A 88 14.10 4.35 -7.03
CA HIS A 88 15.46 4.57 -6.56
C HIS A 88 15.94 3.38 -5.68
N GLU A 89 17.19 2.93 -5.87
CA GLU A 89 17.77 1.77 -5.16
C GLU A 89 17.82 1.97 -3.64
N ASN A 90 18.08 3.19 -3.20
CA ASN A 90 17.93 3.59 -1.80
C ASN A 90 16.45 3.54 -1.35
N GLY A 91 16.14 2.59 -0.46
CA GLY A 91 14.78 2.37 0.04
C GLY A 91 14.15 3.57 0.77
N ILE A 92 14.93 4.41 1.44
CA ILE A 92 14.37 5.60 2.11
C ILE A 92 13.98 6.68 1.09
N ARG A 93 14.82 6.95 0.08
CA ARG A 93 14.45 7.85 -1.02
C ARG A 93 13.18 7.35 -1.72
N ARG A 94 13.13 6.06 -2.00
CA ARG A 94 11.95 5.40 -2.57
C ARG A 94 10.71 5.57 -1.69
N ALA A 95 10.82 5.37 -0.38
CA ALA A 95 9.70 5.54 0.54
C ALA A 95 9.18 6.99 0.61
N VAL A 96 10.07 7.98 0.60
CA VAL A 96 9.69 9.40 0.50
C VAL A 96 8.98 9.68 -0.82
N ALA A 97 9.50 9.15 -1.94
CA ALA A 97 8.90 9.31 -3.26
C ALA A 97 7.49 8.70 -3.33
N VAL A 98 7.32 7.48 -2.82
CA VAL A 98 6.00 6.80 -2.76
C VAL A 98 5.05 7.52 -1.81
N ALA A 99 5.52 8.03 -0.67
CA ALA A 99 4.69 8.85 0.22
C ALA A 99 4.25 10.16 -0.46
N ALA A 100 5.14 10.82 -1.21
CA ALA A 100 4.79 12.01 -1.99
C ALA A 100 3.79 11.66 -3.12
N MET A 101 3.99 10.54 -3.81
CA MET A 101 3.05 10.00 -4.81
C MET A 101 1.66 9.76 -4.20
N ASN A 102 1.59 9.15 -3.01
CA ASN A 102 0.32 8.90 -2.32
C ASN A 102 -0.36 10.19 -1.85
N ALA A 103 0.41 11.22 -1.50
CA ALA A 103 -0.14 12.53 -1.13
C ALA A 103 -0.76 13.24 -2.35
N LEU A 104 -0.08 13.15 -3.51
CA LEU A 104 -0.59 13.63 -4.78
C LEU A 104 -1.81 12.82 -5.24
N ALA A 105 -1.79 11.51 -5.04
CA ALA A 105 -2.93 10.64 -5.34
C ALA A 105 -4.17 11.02 -4.52
N ALA A 106 -4.00 11.32 -3.23
CA ALA A 106 -5.09 11.81 -2.38
C ALA A 106 -5.64 13.16 -2.88
N TYR A 107 -4.76 14.08 -3.28
CA TYR A 107 -5.18 15.34 -3.88
C TYR A 107 -5.93 15.15 -5.21
N CYS A 108 -5.44 14.28 -6.10
CA CYS A 108 -6.14 13.94 -7.34
C CYS A 108 -7.51 13.33 -7.07
N TRP A 109 -7.64 12.49 -6.05
CA TRP A 109 -8.91 11.89 -5.66
C TRP A 109 -9.94 12.95 -5.25
N ASP A 110 -9.56 13.93 -4.42
CA ASP A 110 -10.46 15.01 -4.01
C ASP A 110 -10.87 15.92 -5.17
N CYS A 111 -9.99 16.11 -6.16
CA CYS A 111 -10.33 16.86 -7.38
C CYS A 111 -11.23 16.07 -8.34
N ARG A 112 -10.95 14.77 -8.52
CA ARG A 112 -11.65 13.91 -9.46
C ARG A 112 -11.59 12.44 -9.00
N PRO A 113 -12.61 11.96 -8.29
CA PRO A 113 -12.75 10.54 -7.97
C PRO A 113 -12.81 9.68 -9.24
N HIS A 114 -12.26 8.47 -9.16
CA HIS A 114 -12.26 7.55 -10.29
C HIS A 114 -13.67 6.95 -10.48
N PRO A 115 -14.22 6.90 -11.73
CA PRO A 115 -15.61 6.55 -11.97
C PRO A 115 -15.95 5.07 -11.71
N ASP A 116 -14.98 4.17 -11.81
CA ASP A 116 -15.21 2.72 -11.69
C ASP A 116 -14.92 2.16 -10.29
N VAL A 117 -14.80 3.02 -9.28
CA VAL A 117 -14.58 2.58 -7.90
C VAL A 117 -15.45 3.34 -6.91
N ASP A 118 -15.82 2.67 -5.83
CA ASP A 118 -16.48 3.27 -4.67
C ASP A 118 -15.47 3.45 -3.53
N LEU A 119 -15.45 4.63 -2.93
CA LEU A 119 -14.68 4.89 -1.71
C LEU A 119 -15.57 4.63 -0.49
N GLU A 120 -15.15 3.66 0.32
CA GLU A 120 -15.79 3.31 1.59
C GLU A 120 -14.86 3.75 2.73
N SER A 121 -15.33 4.66 3.59
CA SER A 121 -14.57 5.13 4.75
C SER A 121 -14.91 4.33 6.02
N GLY A 122 -13.91 4.13 6.88
CA GLY A 122 -14.10 3.46 8.17
C GLY A 122 -14.20 1.93 8.11
N ILE A 123 -14.00 1.33 6.93
CA ILE A 123 -14.01 -0.12 6.73
C ILE A 123 -12.58 -0.66 6.59
N ASP A 124 -12.33 -1.85 7.15
CA ASP A 124 -11.08 -2.59 6.96
C ASP A 124 -11.14 -3.42 5.67
N ALA A 125 -10.05 -3.45 4.90
CA ALA A 125 -9.95 -4.23 3.67
C ALA A 125 -10.21 -5.72 3.88
N PHE A 126 -9.89 -6.26 5.05
CA PHE A 126 -10.19 -7.64 5.43
C PHE A 126 -11.69 -7.92 5.50
N ASP A 127 -12.46 -6.99 6.08
CA ASP A 127 -13.91 -7.12 6.17
C ASP A 127 -14.55 -6.86 4.80
N ALA A 128 -14.04 -5.87 4.07
CA ALA A 128 -14.44 -5.58 2.70
C ALA A 128 -14.25 -6.76 1.74
N ALA A 129 -13.25 -7.62 1.98
CA ALA A 129 -12.98 -8.82 1.19
C ALA A 129 -14.10 -9.87 1.29
N ASN A 130 -14.95 -9.79 2.31
CA ASN A 130 -16.07 -10.69 2.54
C ASN A 130 -15.70 -12.18 2.37
N ILE A 131 -14.62 -12.59 3.03
CA ILE A 131 -14.07 -13.95 2.98
C ILE A 131 -15.11 -14.94 3.48
N ARG A 132 -15.50 -15.89 2.63
CA ARG A 132 -16.49 -16.93 2.94
C ARG A 132 -15.84 -18.14 3.60
N PRO A 133 -16.57 -18.85 4.47
CA PRO A 133 -16.10 -20.13 5.01
C PRO A 133 -15.71 -21.10 3.89
N GLY A 134 -14.58 -21.79 4.07
CA GLY A 134 -14.05 -22.77 3.11
C GLY A 134 -13.16 -22.19 2.01
N GLN A 135 -13.19 -20.88 1.75
CA GLN A 135 -12.27 -20.26 0.78
C GLN A 135 -10.82 -20.37 1.24
N PHE A 136 -9.91 -20.68 0.33
CA PHE A 136 -8.48 -20.65 0.60
C PHE A 136 -7.94 -19.21 0.51
N VAL A 137 -7.41 -18.71 1.62
CA VAL A 137 -6.83 -17.36 1.70
C VAL A 137 -5.31 -17.42 1.63
N VAL A 138 -4.71 -16.64 0.73
CA VAL A 138 -3.26 -16.42 0.72
C VAL A 138 -2.99 -15.00 1.18
N VAL A 139 -2.19 -14.86 2.23
CA VAL A 139 -1.77 -13.57 2.77
C VAL A 139 -0.31 -13.36 2.39
N VAL A 140 -0.01 -12.30 1.63
CA VAL A 140 1.36 -11.92 1.29
C VAL A 140 1.78 -10.74 2.18
N GLY A 141 2.73 -10.99 3.07
CA GLY A 141 3.12 -10.10 4.15
C GLY A 141 2.47 -10.48 5.49
N ALA A 142 3.22 -10.38 6.59
CA ALA A 142 2.76 -10.73 7.93
C ALA A 142 1.90 -9.61 8.57
N PHE A 143 0.58 -9.62 8.33
CA PHE A 143 -0.36 -8.75 9.04
C PHE A 143 -0.94 -9.43 10.28
N VAL A 144 -0.38 -9.16 11.45
CA VAL A 144 -0.86 -9.75 12.72
C VAL A 144 -2.39 -9.65 12.91
N PRO A 145 -3.07 -8.51 12.60
CA PRO A 145 -4.52 -8.45 12.71
C PRO A 145 -5.27 -9.42 11.79
N PHE A 146 -4.83 -9.60 10.54
CA PHE A 146 -5.51 -10.48 9.58
C PHE A 146 -5.24 -11.95 9.92
N LEU A 147 -4.00 -12.30 10.27
CA LEU A 147 -3.65 -13.65 10.71
C LEU A 147 -4.46 -14.04 11.95
N ARG A 148 -4.61 -13.14 12.91
CA ARG A 148 -5.47 -13.36 14.09
C ARG A 148 -6.92 -13.60 13.69
N ALA A 149 -7.48 -12.77 12.81
CA ALA A 149 -8.88 -12.90 12.37
C ALA A 149 -9.13 -14.21 11.60
N LEU A 150 -8.22 -14.61 10.72
CA LEU A 150 -8.29 -15.87 9.98
C LEU A 150 -8.23 -17.09 10.91
N LYS A 151 -7.30 -17.08 11.87
CA LYS A 151 -7.21 -18.13 12.92
C LYS A 151 -8.50 -18.23 13.73
N GLN A 152 -9.03 -17.10 14.19
CA GLN A 152 -10.27 -17.06 14.98
C GLN A 152 -11.48 -17.58 14.20
N ARG A 153 -11.51 -17.35 12.88
CA ARG A 153 -12.56 -17.87 11.98
C ARG A 153 -12.36 -19.33 11.58
N GLY A 154 -11.25 -19.97 11.97
CA GLY A 154 -10.90 -21.31 11.51
C GLY A 154 -10.70 -21.39 9.99
N GLN A 155 -10.35 -20.26 9.36
CA GLN A 155 -10.22 -20.17 7.91
C GLN A 155 -9.00 -20.98 7.45
N ARG A 156 -9.10 -21.64 6.29
CA ARG A 156 -7.94 -22.21 5.62
C ARG A 156 -7.09 -21.09 5.01
N PHE A 157 -5.88 -20.88 5.51
CA PHE A 157 -4.98 -19.86 4.96
C PHE A 157 -3.50 -20.27 4.98
N VAL A 158 -2.72 -19.56 4.16
CA VAL A 158 -1.25 -19.56 4.18
C VAL A 158 -0.76 -18.10 4.24
N VAL A 159 0.34 -17.86 4.95
CA VAL A 159 1.05 -16.59 4.95
C VAL A 159 2.40 -16.74 4.25
N LEU A 160 2.59 -15.98 3.18
CA LEU A 160 3.84 -15.84 2.44
C LEU A 160 4.60 -14.64 2.98
N GLU A 161 5.77 -14.88 3.54
CA GLU A 161 6.60 -13.83 4.16
C GLU A 161 8.09 -14.10 3.90
N GLN A 162 8.88 -13.04 3.76
CA GLN A 162 10.33 -13.11 3.55
C GLN A 162 11.06 -13.35 4.86
N ASP A 163 10.63 -12.67 5.93
CA ASP A 163 11.26 -12.76 7.24
C ASP A 163 10.36 -13.49 8.26
N PRO A 164 10.68 -14.76 8.61
CA PRO A 164 9.90 -15.51 9.58
C PRO A 164 9.90 -14.90 10.99
N ALA A 165 10.85 -14.03 11.34
CA ALA A 165 10.90 -13.37 12.64
C ALA A 165 9.72 -12.40 12.88
N THR A 166 8.98 -12.06 11.82
CA THR A 166 7.76 -11.25 11.91
C THR A 166 6.54 -12.03 12.41
N LEU A 167 6.62 -13.37 12.44
CA LEU A 167 5.52 -14.24 12.82
C LEU A 167 5.66 -14.77 14.26
N LYS A 168 4.52 -15.04 14.88
CA LYS A 168 4.44 -15.70 16.19
C LYS A 168 4.55 -17.21 16.05
N ALA A 169 4.92 -17.89 17.14
CA ALA A 169 5.04 -19.34 17.16
C ALA A 169 3.76 -20.07 16.71
N ASP A 170 2.58 -19.55 17.07
CA ASP A 170 1.28 -20.09 16.66
C ASP A 170 0.88 -19.74 15.21
N GLU A 171 1.66 -18.92 14.52
CA GLU A 171 1.49 -18.55 13.10
C GLU A 171 2.41 -19.35 12.17
N MET A 172 3.50 -19.91 12.71
CA MET A 172 4.47 -20.72 11.97
C MET A 172 3.89 -21.91 11.19
N PRO A 173 2.86 -22.63 11.67
CA PRO A 173 2.24 -23.70 10.87
C PRO A 173 1.69 -23.23 9.51
N PHE A 174 1.29 -21.96 9.42
CA PHE A 174 0.71 -21.34 8.22
C PHE A 174 1.77 -20.65 7.35
N TYR A 175 3.00 -20.49 7.85
CA TYR A 175 4.07 -19.78 7.18
C TYR A 175 4.62 -20.57 5.99
N ARG A 176 4.85 -19.86 4.90
CA ARG A 176 5.63 -20.29 3.74
C ARG A 176 6.57 -19.15 3.36
N HIS A 177 7.78 -19.50 2.94
CA HIS A 177 8.72 -18.46 2.50
C HIS A 177 8.23 -17.83 1.20
N ALA A 178 8.49 -16.53 1.00
CA ALA A 178 8.07 -15.78 -0.19
C ALA A 178 8.54 -16.42 -1.52
N SER A 179 9.60 -17.23 -1.52
CA SER A 179 10.03 -17.99 -2.71
C SER A 179 9.01 -19.02 -3.20
N GLN A 180 8.02 -19.39 -2.39
CA GLN A 180 6.95 -20.33 -2.75
C GLN A 180 5.71 -19.63 -3.35
N THR A 181 5.81 -18.33 -3.63
CA THR A 181 4.69 -17.53 -4.18
C THR A 181 4.09 -18.16 -5.45
N ALA A 182 4.93 -18.62 -6.39
CA ALA A 182 4.47 -19.20 -7.66
C ALA A 182 3.74 -20.55 -7.51
N GLU A 183 3.98 -21.28 -6.42
CA GLU A 183 3.27 -22.53 -6.13
C GLU A 183 1.92 -22.27 -5.45
N ILE A 184 1.88 -21.28 -4.55
CA ILE A 184 0.78 -21.09 -3.60
C ILE A 184 -0.27 -20.10 -4.11
N VAL A 185 0.15 -18.97 -4.68
CA VAL A 185 -0.76 -17.90 -5.13
C VAL A 185 -1.80 -18.39 -6.15
N PRO A 186 -1.47 -19.23 -7.14
CA PRO A 186 -2.46 -19.75 -8.09
C PRO A 186 -3.57 -20.60 -7.47
N GLN A 187 -3.46 -21.00 -6.20
CA GLN A 187 -4.48 -21.79 -5.51
C GLN A 187 -5.49 -20.92 -4.77
N ALA A 188 -5.22 -19.63 -4.55
CA ALA A 188 -6.00 -18.75 -3.69
C ALA A 188 -7.40 -18.45 -4.26
N ASP A 189 -8.42 -18.50 -3.39
CA ASP A 189 -9.74 -17.92 -3.67
C ASP A 189 -9.77 -16.43 -3.31
N VAL A 190 -9.00 -16.05 -2.28
CA VAL A 190 -8.79 -14.66 -1.85
C VAL A 190 -7.30 -14.45 -1.62
N ILE A 191 -6.74 -13.40 -2.22
CA ILE A 191 -5.35 -12.98 -1.97
C ILE A 191 -5.34 -11.61 -1.30
N LEU A 192 -4.67 -11.52 -0.15
CA LEU A 192 -4.46 -10.29 0.61
C LEU A 192 -2.98 -9.91 0.52
N VAL A 193 -2.64 -8.85 -0.20
CA VAL A 193 -1.25 -8.47 -0.51
C VAL A 193 -0.90 -7.15 0.17
N THR A 194 0.22 -7.10 0.88
CA THR A 194 0.75 -5.85 1.45
C THR A 194 1.17 -4.86 0.39
N GLY A 195 0.86 -3.59 0.59
CA GLY A 195 1.37 -2.49 -0.24
C GLY A 195 2.90 -2.36 -0.17
N THR A 196 3.58 -3.01 0.78
CA THR A 196 5.06 -3.02 0.82
C THR A 196 5.69 -3.81 -0.34
N THR A 197 4.92 -4.63 -1.06
CA THR A 197 5.38 -5.29 -2.30
C THR A 197 5.64 -4.29 -3.43
N LEU A 198 5.14 -3.05 -3.31
CA LEU A 198 5.51 -1.94 -4.19
C LEU A 198 6.97 -1.49 -3.98
N LEU A 199 7.52 -1.67 -2.78
CA LEU A 199 8.86 -1.18 -2.42
C LEU A 199 9.98 -2.15 -2.79
N ASN A 200 9.63 -3.40 -3.12
CA ASN A 200 10.57 -4.43 -3.54
C ASN A 200 10.19 -5.02 -4.91
N ASP A 201 9.33 -4.34 -5.67
CA ASP A 201 8.97 -4.67 -7.06
C ASP A 201 8.35 -6.07 -7.26
N THR A 202 7.66 -6.61 -6.24
CA THR A 202 7.06 -7.96 -6.33
C THR A 202 5.55 -7.95 -6.60
N LEU A 203 4.87 -6.82 -6.47
CA LEU A 203 3.40 -6.77 -6.54
C LEU A 203 2.86 -7.24 -7.90
N ASP A 204 3.49 -6.84 -9.00
CA ASP A 204 3.02 -7.14 -10.35
C ASP A 204 3.03 -8.64 -10.63
N ASP A 205 4.13 -9.31 -10.29
CA ASP A 205 4.26 -10.77 -10.42
C ASP A 205 3.25 -11.50 -9.54
N ILE A 206 3.07 -11.06 -8.29
CA ILE A 206 2.07 -11.64 -7.36
C ILE A 206 0.66 -11.56 -7.95
N LEU A 207 0.26 -10.40 -8.47
CA LEU A 207 -1.08 -10.20 -9.03
C LEU A 207 -1.29 -10.96 -10.34
N ALA A 208 -0.23 -11.13 -11.14
CA ALA A 208 -0.24 -11.90 -12.38
C ALA A 208 -0.37 -13.42 -12.13
N MET A 209 0.22 -13.93 -11.04
CA MET A 209 0.11 -15.33 -10.63
C MET A 209 -1.26 -15.70 -10.04
N ALA A 210 -1.99 -14.72 -9.49
CA ALA A 210 -3.30 -14.95 -8.90
C ALA A 210 -4.33 -15.35 -9.96
N ARG A 211 -5.21 -16.30 -9.63
CA ARG A 211 -6.25 -16.74 -10.57
C ARG A 211 -7.13 -15.55 -11.00
N PRO A 212 -7.64 -15.54 -12.24
CA PRO A 212 -8.53 -14.47 -12.72
C PRO A 212 -9.82 -14.31 -11.92
N ASP A 213 -10.31 -15.40 -11.30
CA ASP A 213 -11.54 -15.44 -10.50
C ASP A 213 -11.33 -15.15 -9.01
N ALA A 214 -10.08 -15.16 -8.53
CA ALA A 214 -9.74 -14.84 -7.14
C ALA A 214 -10.16 -13.41 -6.78
N CYS A 215 -10.52 -13.19 -5.51
CA CYS A 215 -10.69 -11.86 -4.96
C CYS A 215 -9.31 -11.28 -4.62
N LYS A 216 -8.89 -10.24 -5.34
CA LYS A 216 -7.56 -9.64 -5.19
C LYS A 216 -7.64 -8.37 -4.36
N VAL A 217 -6.98 -8.37 -3.20
CA VAL A 217 -6.97 -7.25 -2.26
C VAL A 217 -5.54 -6.79 -2.04
N VAL A 218 -5.26 -5.50 -2.25
CA VAL A 218 -3.98 -4.88 -1.90
C VAL A 218 -4.20 -3.93 -0.73
N VAL A 219 -3.40 -4.03 0.32
CA VAL A 219 -3.67 -3.36 1.59
C VAL A 219 -2.44 -2.70 2.19
N GLY A 220 -2.62 -1.48 2.69
CA GLY A 220 -1.70 -0.81 3.59
C GLY A 220 -1.55 0.67 3.25
N PRO A 221 -1.00 1.48 4.18
CA PRO A 221 -0.77 2.91 3.94
C PRO A 221 0.07 3.24 2.71
N THR A 222 0.88 2.28 2.22
CA THR A 222 1.69 2.41 0.99
C THR A 222 0.84 2.40 -0.29
N VAL A 223 -0.42 1.95 -0.24
CA VAL A 223 -1.32 1.90 -1.40
C VAL A 223 -1.97 3.28 -1.61
N GLY A 224 -1.75 3.92 -2.75
CA GLY A 224 -2.31 5.25 -3.07
C GLY A 224 -3.78 5.23 -3.51
N LEU A 225 -4.42 6.41 -3.51
CA LEU A 225 -5.82 6.59 -3.91
C LEU A 225 -6.03 6.81 -5.42
N VAL A 226 -5.10 6.33 -6.26
CA VAL A 226 -5.24 6.32 -7.72
C VAL A 226 -5.28 4.85 -8.16
N PRO A 227 -6.46 4.31 -8.50
CA PRO A 227 -6.66 2.86 -8.63
C PRO A 227 -6.32 2.29 -10.01
N ASP A 228 -6.12 3.13 -11.05
CA ASP A 228 -6.02 2.73 -12.46
C ASP A 228 -5.09 1.53 -12.71
N ALA A 229 -3.85 1.61 -12.20
CA ALA A 229 -2.84 0.57 -12.41
C ALA A 229 -3.19 -0.75 -11.71
N TYR A 230 -3.87 -0.68 -10.55
CA TYR A 230 -4.35 -1.83 -9.80
C TYR A 230 -5.55 -2.49 -10.49
N LEU A 231 -6.51 -1.69 -10.98
CA LEU A 231 -7.68 -2.18 -11.71
C LEU A 231 -7.27 -2.93 -12.98
N ARG A 232 -6.27 -2.43 -13.72
CA ARG A 232 -5.69 -3.12 -14.88
C ARG A 232 -5.11 -4.51 -14.54
N ARG A 233 -4.67 -4.72 -13.29
CA ARG A 233 -4.16 -6.00 -12.78
C ARG A 233 -5.24 -6.88 -12.14
N GLY A 234 -6.51 -6.44 -12.22
CA GLY A 234 -7.67 -7.16 -11.71
C GLY A 234 -7.83 -7.08 -10.20
N CYS A 235 -7.32 -6.04 -9.54
CA CYS A 235 -7.58 -5.81 -8.12
C CYS A 235 -9.06 -5.48 -7.89
N ASP A 236 -9.71 -6.19 -6.98
CA ASP A 236 -11.10 -5.93 -6.57
C ASP A 236 -11.18 -4.83 -5.51
N ILE A 237 -10.19 -4.79 -4.60
CA ILE A 237 -10.22 -3.98 -3.37
C ILE A 237 -8.83 -3.40 -3.08
N LEU A 238 -8.77 -2.09 -2.85
CA LEU A 238 -7.58 -1.41 -2.35
C LEU A 238 -7.84 -0.87 -0.95
N GLY A 239 -7.20 -1.46 0.05
CA GLY A 239 -7.19 -0.97 1.41
C GLY A 239 -6.11 0.07 1.63
N SER A 240 -6.49 1.31 1.91
CA SER A 240 -5.56 2.40 2.19
C SER A 240 -5.96 3.14 3.47
N ILE A 241 -5.34 4.30 3.69
CA ILE A 241 -5.66 5.22 4.76
C ILE A 241 -5.98 6.59 4.19
N GLN A 242 -6.91 7.28 4.84
CA GLN A 242 -7.10 8.71 4.67
C GLN A 242 -6.68 9.40 5.96
N VAL A 243 -5.70 10.30 5.86
CA VAL A 243 -5.22 11.06 7.00
C VAL A 243 -6.22 12.18 7.30
N THR A 244 -6.78 12.17 8.51
CA THR A 244 -7.83 13.10 8.95
C THR A 244 -7.26 14.27 9.75
N HIS A 245 -6.14 14.06 10.45
CA HIS A 245 -5.43 15.09 11.21
C HIS A 245 -3.95 15.13 10.79
N PRO A 246 -3.61 15.84 9.68
CA PRO A 246 -2.29 15.80 9.05
C PRO A 246 -1.10 16.06 9.99
N ASN A 247 -1.20 17.06 10.85
CA ASN A 247 -0.10 17.44 11.73
C ASN A 247 0.11 16.39 12.83
N GLU A 248 -0.96 15.98 13.50
CA GLU A 248 -0.94 14.92 14.53
C GLU A 248 -0.44 13.60 13.95
N PHE A 249 -0.87 13.23 12.74
CA PHE A 249 -0.38 12.05 12.04
C PHE A 249 1.15 12.09 11.88
N LEU A 250 1.69 13.21 11.38
CA LEU A 250 3.13 13.36 11.19
C LEU A 250 3.91 13.46 12.52
N ASP A 251 3.32 14.01 13.58
CA ASP A 251 3.92 14.03 14.92
C ASP A 251 4.04 12.60 15.47
N ILE A 252 2.96 11.80 15.37
CA ILE A 252 2.97 10.38 15.74
C ILE A 252 4.05 9.61 14.96
N LEU A 253 4.18 9.84 13.64
CA LEU A 253 5.24 9.19 12.87
C LEU A 253 6.64 9.60 13.33
N ALA A 254 6.84 10.87 13.67
CA ALA A 254 8.12 11.39 14.15
C ALA A 254 8.52 10.80 15.51
N GLU A 255 7.53 10.45 16.33
CA GLU A 255 7.69 9.79 17.63
C GLU A 255 7.85 8.26 17.52
N GLY A 256 7.95 7.71 16.30
CA GLY A 256 8.09 6.26 16.08
C GLY A 256 6.76 5.49 16.12
N GLY A 257 5.64 6.20 15.96
CA GLY A 257 4.31 5.63 15.89
C GLY A 257 4.10 4.70 14.68
N SER A 258 3.07 3.88 14.80
CA SER A 258 2.70 2.84 13.84
C SER A 258 1.18 2.83 13.66
N GLY A 259 0.64 1.89 12.87
CA GLY A 259 -0.80 1.77 12.65
C GLY A 259 -1.62 1.76 13.94
N TYR A 260 -1.14 1.07 14.98
CA TYR A 260 -1.81 1.02 16.29
C TYR A 260 -1.98 2.38 16.97
N HIS A 261 -1.16 3.36 16.59
CA HIS A 261 -1.12 4.68 17.20
C HIS A 261 -2.02 5.69 16.46
N PHE A 262 -2.06 5.64 15.12
CA PHE A 262 -2.81 6.61 14.30
C PHE A 262 -4.20 6.14 13.84
N PHE A 263 -4.46 4.83 13.74
CA PHE A 263 -5.76 4.34 13.27
C PHE A 263 -6.91 4.73 14.21
N GLY A 264 -7.96 5.32 13.64
CA GLY A 264 -9.12 5.80 14.39
C GLY A 264 -8.88 7.10 15.17
N LYS A 265 -7.72 7.74 14.95
CA LYS A 265 -7.36 9.03 15.54
C LYS A 265 -7.02 10.03 14.43
N SER A 266 -5.77 10.05 14.00
CA SER A 266 -5.24 10.95 12.97
C SER A 266 -5.29 10.38 11.56
N ALA A 267 -5.65 9.11 11.40
CA ALA A 267 -5.99 8.52 10.11
C ALA A 267 -7.10 7.46 10.25
N GLN A 268 -7.94 7.35 9.22
CA GLN A 268 -8.97 6.32 9.09
C GLN A 268 -8.64 5.35 7.97
N LYS A 269 -9.08 4.09 8.12
CA LYS A 269 -9.00 3.11 7.03
C LYS A 269 -10.02 3.45 5.97
N VAL A 270 -9.65 3.29 4.72
CA VAL A 270 -10.52 3.45 3.57
C VAL A 270 -10.34 2.29 2.61
N VAL A 271 -11.38 1.98 1.86
CA VAL A 271 -11.37 0.99 0.79
C VAL A 271 -11.80 1.64 -0.50
N LEU A 272 -11.00 1.48 -1.57
CA LEU A 272 -11.47 1.64 -2.94
C LEU A 272 -11.94 0.28 -3.45
N ARG A 273 -13.23 0.14 -3.70
CA ARG A 273 -13.83 -1.08 -4.24
C ARG A 273 -14.11 -0.91 -5.72
N ALA A 274 -13.61 -1.81 -6.56
CA ALA A 274 -13.96 -1.84 -7.97
C ALA A 274 -15.48 -2.05 -8.15
N ARG A 275 -16.13 -1.15 -8.88
CA ARG A 275 -17.49 -1.34 -9.37
C ARG A 275 -17.45 -2.45 -10.40
N ARG A 276 -18.14 -3.54 -10.13
CA ARG A 276 -18.24 -4.63 -11.10
C ARG A 276 -19.14 -4.16 -12.24
N HIS A 277 -18.59 -4.05 -13.45
CA HIS A 277 -19.43 -4.07 -14.64
C HIS A 277 -19.95 -5.50 -14.81
N ASP A 278 -21.27 -5.68 -14.77
CA ASP A 278 -22.01 -6.95 -14.81
C ASP A 278 -21.75 -7.85 -16.05
N GLY A 279 -20.74 -7.56 -16.87
CA GLY A 279 -20.41 -8.30 -18.08
C GLY A 279 -19.33 -9.37 -17.95
N MET A 280 -18.63 -9.51 -16.80
CA MET A 280 -17.41 -10.34 -16.77
C MET A 280 -17.30 -11.39 -15.66
N ARG A 281 -18.40 -11.78 -15.00
CA ARG A 281 -18.45 -13.05 -14.25
C ARG A 281 -19.84 -13.67 -14.36
N VAL A 282 -19.93 -14.81 -15.05
CA VAL A 282 -21.12 -15.68 -15.06
C VAL A 282 -21.49 -16.01 -13.61
N PRO A 283 -22.78 -16.02 -13.22
CA PRO A 283 -23.16 -16.38 -11.86
C PRO A 283 -22.75 -17.83 -11.60
N VAL A 284 -22.01 -18.06 -10.51
CA VAL A 284 -21.92 -19.39 -9.91
C VAL A 284 -23.34 -19.80 -9.58
N ALA A 285 -23.78 -20.89 -10.20
CA ALA A 285 -25.13 -21.40 -10.13
C ALA A 285 -25.64 -21.41 -8.69
N ALA A 286 -26.84 -20.86 -8.49
CA ALA A 286 -27.63 -21.09 -7.29
C ALA A 286 -27.83 -22.60 -7.17
N VAL A 287 -27.18 -23.22 -6.19
CA VAL A 287 -27.51 -24.59 -5.77
C VAL A 287 -28.83 -24.48 -5.02
N VAL A 288 -29.89 -24.98 -5.67
CA VAL A 288 -31.17 -25.32 -5.06
C VAL A 288 -31.00 -26.58 -4.23
#